data_AF-A0A1V6DGD1-F1
#
_entry.id   AF-A0A1V6DGD1-F1
#
_cell.length_a   1.000
_cell.length_b   1.000
_cell.length_c   1.000
_cell.angle_alpha   90.00
_cell.angle_beta   90.00
_cell.angle_gamma   90.00
#
_symmetry.space_group_name_H-M   'P 1'
#
loop_
_entity.id
_entity.type
_entity.pdbx_description
1 polymer ?
#
loop_
_entity_poly.entity_id
_entity_poly.type
_entity_poly.pdbx_seq_one_letter_code
_entity_poly.pdbx_strand_id
1 'polypeptide(L)'
;MSDHFKGWQDGHLPPPEIPEQEPAEQIKESGEQVLDIGAIADGELLVRDGTDIVGWSGIVPSARVYNSANISIPNNTVTVLTFNSELLDTDNIHDTATNPSRLTCKTAGLYAIYGNAQFAAHATGARSVLIRLNGTTFIAEAVAGSAGIVQSPPVSTQYPLEVGDYIELAVWQNSGGSLAVNYVDAYTPVFGMTRIGA
;
A
#
# COMPACT_ATOMS: atom_id res chain seq x y z
N MET A 1 14.30 -50.02 -90.73
CA MET A 1 13.42 -49.35 -89.74
C MET A 1 13.21 -50.34 -88.63
N SER A 2 14.04 -50.28 -87.58
CA SER A 2 13.87 -51.07 -86.37
C SER A 2 13.58 -50.11 -85.22
N ASP A 3 12.48 -50.41 -84.55
CA ASP A 3 11.74 -49.59 -83.63
C ASP A 3 12.52 -49.34 -82.33
N HIS A 4 12.54 -48.07 -81.91
CA HIS A 4 13.28 -47.56 -80.76
C HIS A 4 12.31 -46.86 -79.81
N PHE A 5 11.35 -47.58 -79.22
CA PHE A 5 10.52 -47.01 -78.16
C PHE A 5 10.30 -48.03 -77.04
N LYS A 6 11.18 -47.94 -76.04
CA LYS A 6 11.02 -48.55 -74.73
C LYS A 6 10.85 -47.43 -73.72
N GLY A 7 9.70 -47.37 -73.05
CA GLY A 7 9.57 -46.72 -71.75
C GLY A 7 8.60 -45.54 -71.67
N TRP A 8 7.29 -45.79 -71.73
CA TRP A 8 6.28 -44.93 -71.11
C TRP A 8 5.27 -45.86 -70.42
N GLN A 9 5.46 -46.12 -69.12
CA GLN A 9 4.41 -46.63 -68.24
C GLN A 9 3.78 -45.43 -67.52
N ASP A 10 2.45 -45.46 -67.41
CA ASP A 10 1.56 -44.42 -66.89
C ASP A 10 2.14 -43.61 -65.72
N GLY A 11 2.41 -42.33 -65.98
CA GLY A 11 2.76 -41.35 -64.97
C GLY A 11 1.52 -40.82 -64.26
N HIS A 12 0.90 -41.63 -63.39
CA HIS A 12 0.03 -41.07 -62.36
C HIS A 12 0.91 -40.76 -61.14
N LEU A 13 1.42 -39.53 -61.09
CA LEU A 13 2.10 -39.03 -59.89
C LEU A 13 1.08 -39.06 -58.74
N PRO A 14 1.43 -39.63 -57.57
CA PRO A 14 0.55 -39.55 -56.43
C PRO A 14 0.30 -38.08 -56.08
N PRO A 15 -0.93 -37.70 -55.65
CA PRO A 15 -1.22 -36.33 -55.26
C PRO A 15 -0.24 -35.90 -54.17
N PRO A 16 0.23 -34.63 -54.17
CA PRO A 16 1.16 -34.16 -53.17
C PRO A 16 0.52 -34.30 -51.78
N GLU A 17 1.18 -35.01 -50.88
CA GLU A 17 0.83 -34.99 -49.45
C GLU A 17 0.97 -33.55 -48.96
N ILE A 18 -0.17 -32.90 -48.67
CA ILE A 18 -0.17 -31.68 -47.88
C ILE A 18 0.01 -32.16 -46.44
N PRO A 19 1.14 -31.84 -45.77
CA PRO A 19 1.31 -32.25 -44.40
C PRO A 19 0.19 -31.63 -43.57
N GLU A 20 -0.57 -32.47 -42.84
CA GLU A 20 -1.51 -31.99 -41.84
C GLU A 20 -0.70 -31.18 -40.82
N GLN A 21 -0.92 -29.86 -40.79
CA GLN A 21 -0.37 -29.02 -39.72
C GLN A 21 -1.07 -29.44 -38.43
N GLU A 22 -0.29 -29.97 -37.49
CA GLU A 22 -0.77 -30.14 -36.12
C GLU A 22 -1.30 -28.81 -35.59
N PRO A 23 -2.43 -28.81 -34.85
CA PRO A 23 -2.96 -27.59 -34.27
C PRO A 23 -1.88 -27.00 -33.37
N ALA A 24 -1.46 -25.76 -33.65
CA ALA A 24 -0.38 -25.12 -32.91
C ALA A 24 -0.81 -24.89 -31.46
N GLU A 25 -0.50 -25.82 -30.56
CA GLU A 25 -0.71 -25.64 -29.13
C GLU A 25 0.49 -25.00 -28.41
N GLN A 26 1.62 -24.78 -29.08
CA GLN A 26 2.84 -24.35 -28.37
C GLN A 26 3.72 -23.39 -29.17
N ILE A 27 3.95 -22.21 -28.58
CA ILE A 27 4.96 -21.23 -28.99
C ILE A 27 6.31 -21.78 -28.50
N LYS A 28 7.18 -22.27 -29.40
CA LYS A 28 8.53 -22.72 -29.03
C LYS A 28 9.46 -21.53 -28.85
N GLU A 29 9.83 -21.21 -27.60
CA GLU A 29 10.94 -20.31 -27.28
C GLU A 29 12.26 -21.11 -27.22
N SER A 30 13.33 -20.53 -27.74
CA SER A 30 14.63 -21.18 -27.94
C SER A 30 15.40 -21.46 -26.63
N GLY A 31 15.89 -22.69 -26.46
CA GLY A 31 17.10 -23.01 -25.70
C GLY A 31 17.08 -22.79 -24.18
N GLU A 32 16.68 -23.82 -23.44
CA GLU A 32 17.06 -24.14 -22.04
C GLU A 32 16.70 -23.19 -20.88
N GLN A 33 16.25 -21.95 -21.09
CA GLN A 33 15.72 -21.14 -19.98
C GLN A 33 14.21 -21.35 -19.84
N VAL A 34 13.81 -22.35 -19.06
CA VAL A 34 12.42 -22.45 -18.59
C VAL A 34 12.24 -21.39 -17.50
N LEU A 35 11.44 -20.37 -17.79
CA LEU A 35 10.91 -19.52 -16.75
C LEU A 35 9.81 -20.30 -16.02
N ASP A 36 10.15 -20.88 -14.87
CA ASP A 36 9.15 -21.43 -13.96
C ASP A 36 8.48 -20.27 -13.22
N ILE A 37 7.29 -19.89 -13.69
CA ILE A 37 6.48 -18.81 -13.09
C ILE A 37 5.79 -19.22 -11.79
N GLY A 38 5.91 -20.49 -11.37
CA GLY A 38 5.28 -21.01 -10.17
C GLY A 38 3.76 -20.82 -10.12
N ALA A 39 3.19 -20.94 -8.92
CA ALA A 39 1.79 -20.56 -8.67
C ALA A 39 1.72 -19.07 -8.36
N ILE A 40 0.98 -18.31 -9.18
CA ILE A 40 0.74 -16.88 -8.98
C ILE A 40 -0.57 -16.73 -8.20
N ALA A 41 -0.57 -15.98 -7.10
CA ALA A 41 -1.78 -15.68 -6.35
C ALA A 41 -2.68 -14.69 -7.11
N ASP A 42 -3.97 -14.63 -6.77
CA ASP A 42 -4.87 -13.64 -7.34
C ASP A 42 -4.35 -12.22 -7.06
N GLY A 43 -4.14 -11.42 -8.11
CA GLY A 43 -3.62 -10.05 -8.02
C GLY A 43 -2.09 -9.89 -8.11
N GLU A 44 -1.30 -10.96 -8.20
CA GLU A 44 0.14 -10.87 -8.47
C GLU A 44 0.42 -10.81 -9.97
N LEU A 45 1.35 -9.92 -10.36
CA LEU A 45 1.83 -9.78 -11.72
C LEU A 45 3.31 -10.15 -11.75
N LEU A 46 3.75 -10.83 -12.80
CA LEU A 46 5.18 -11.05 -13.03
C LEU A 46 5.66 -9.97 -14.00
N VAL A 47 6.62 -9.15 -13.56
CA VAL A 47 7.22 -8.13 -14.41
C VAL A 47 8.60 -8.61 -14.85
N ARG A 48 8.90 -8.46 -16.15
CA ARG A 48 10.26 -8.65 -16.66
C ARG A 48 11.07 -7.38 -16.39
N ASP A 49 12.12 -7.47 -15.58
CA ASP A 49 13.15 -6.44 -15.50
C ASP A 49 14.45 -7.01 -16.08
N GLY A 50 14.80 -6.59 -17.28
CA GLY A 50 15.94 -7.13 -18.02
C GLY A 50 15.82 -8.64 -18.24
N THR A 51 16.72 -9.42 -17.64
CA THR A 51 16.79 -10.90 -17.77
C THR A 51 16.00 -11.66 -16.72
N ASP A 52 15.55 -10.99 -15.64
CA ASP A 52 14.91 -11.66 -14.51
C ASP A 52 13.40 -11.39 -14.50
N ILE A 53 12.63 -12.40 -14.09
CA ILE A 53 11.24 -12.20 -13.71
C ILE A 53 11.20 -12.01 -12.20
N VAL A 54 10.75 -10.83 -11.79
CA VAL A 54 10.51 -10.50 -10.40
C VAL A 54 8.99 -10.54 -10.16
N GLY A 55 8.59 -11.16 -9.05
CA GLY A 55 7.22 -11.09 -8.57
C GLY A 55 6.90 -9.65 -8.22
N TRP A 56 5.97 -9.03 -8.95
CA TRP A 56 5.33 -7.80 -8.52
C TRP A 56 4.17 -8.20 -7.61
N SER A 57 4.40 -8.13 -6.30
CA SER A 57 3.29 -8.04 -5.36
C SER A 57 2.64 -6.68 -5.58
N GLY A 58 1.47 -6.65 -6.24
CA GLY A 58 0.69 -5.43 -6.49
C GLY A 58 0.19 -4.75 -5.23
N ILE A 59 0.53 -5.28 -4.07
CA ILE A 59 0.15 -4.79 -2.77
C ILE A 59 1.14 -3.72 -2.34
N VAL A 60 0.70 -2.48 -2.33
CA VAL A 60 1.45 -1.36 -1.76
C VAL A 60 1.32 -1.40 -0.24
N PRO A 61 2.42 -1.54 0.54
CA PRO A 61 2.36 -1.48 2.00
C PRO A 61 1.67 -0.21 2.48
N SER A 62 0.52 -0.40 3.12
CA SER A 62 -0.37 0.69 3.50
C SER A 62 -1.19 0.29 4.72
N ALA A 63 -1.42 1.27 5.58
CA ALA A 63 -2.41 1.16 6.64
C ALA A 63 -3.19 2.45 6.78
N ARG A 64 -4.47 2.33 7.12
CA ARG A 64 -5.31 3.43 7.56
C ARG A 64 -6.19 2.95 8.70
N VAL A 65 -6.08 3.63 9.83
CA VAL A 65 -6.70 3.25 11.11
C VAL A 65 -7.56 4.39 11.64
N TYR A 66 -8.50 4.04 12.51
CA TYR A 66 -9.39 5.00 13.16
C TYR A 66 -9.74 4.59 14.60
N ASN A 67 -10.18 5.55 15.39
CA ASN A 67 -10.86 5.28 16.66
C ASN A 67 -12.35 5.52 16.48
N SER A 68 -13.18 4.59 16.95
CA SER A 68 -14.65 4.64 16.88
C SER A 68 -15.30 5.40 18.04
N ALA A 69 -14.52 6.08 18.88
CA ALA A 69 -15.00 6.82 20.04
C ALA A 69 -14.27 8.17 20.21
N ASN A 70 -14.93 9.10 20.91
CA ASN A 70 -14.32 10.36 21.32
C ASN A 70 -13.15 10.09 22.30
N ILE A 71 -12.07 10.84 22.16
CA ILE A 71 -10.89 10.73 23.03
C ILE A 71 -10.74 12.04 23.82
N SER A 72 -10.68 11.95 25.15
CA SER A 72 -10.49 13.12 26.02
C SER A 72 -9.01 13.48 26.10
N ILE A 73 -8.67 14.72 25.73
CA ILE A 73 -7.29 15.22 25.72
C ILE A 73 -7.09 16.20 26.88
N PRO A 74 -6.19 15.90 27.83
CA PRO A 74 -5.89 16.80 28.94
C PRO A 74 -5.34 18.16 28.49
N ASN A 75 -5.53 19.18 29.32
CA ASN A 75 -4.96 20.50 29.07
C ASN A 75 -3.43 20.45 29.09
N ASN A 76 -2.81 21.12 28.12
CA ASN A 76 -1.38 21.36 28.05
C ASN A 76 -0.51 20.09 28.12
N THR A 77 -1.01 18.98 27.58
CA THR A 77 -0.32 17.68 27.58
C THR A 77 -0.39 17.06 26.19
N VAL A 78 0.75 16.65 25.64
CA VAL A 78 0.78 15.91 24.38
C VAL A 78 0.21 14.51 24.66
N THR A 79 -0.83 14.14 23.93
CA THR A 79 -1.52 12.87 24.08
C THR A 79 -1.38 12.07 22.79
N VAL A 80 -0.84 10.86 22.88
CA VAL A 80 -0.80 9.91 21.77
C VAL A 80 -2.18 9.29 21.62
N LEU A 81 -2.70 9.26 20.39
CA LEU A 81 -3.99 8.65 20.09
C LEU A 81 -3.83 7.14 19.88
N THR A 82 -4.82 6.39 20.35
CA THR A 82 -4.97 4.96 20.07
C THR A 82 -6.06 4.77 19.03
N PHE A 83 -5.97 3.71 18.23
CA PHE A 83 -6.90 3.36 17.18
C PHE A 83 -7.40 1.93 17.42
N ASN A 84 -8.72 1.78 17.52
CA ASN A 84 -9.35 0.50 17.86
C ASN A 84 -9.93 -0.22 16.64
N SER A 85 -9.76 0.34 15.45
CA SER A 85 -10.27 -0.21 14.20
C SER A 85 -9.34 0.09 13.02
N GLU A 86 -9.33 -0.82 12.06
CA GLU A 86 -8.61 -0.70 10.78
C GLU A 86 -9.62 -0.47 9.65
N LEU A 87 -9.32 0.48 8.76
CA LEU A 87 -10.00 0.61 7.48
C LEU A 87 -9.29 -0.23 6.41
N LEU A 88 -7.95 -0.22 6.45
CA LEU A 88 -7.10 -1.10 5.65
C LEU A 88 -5.79 -1.34 6.40
N ASP A 89 -5.23 -2.53 6.24
CA ASP A 89 -3.85 -2.88 6.59
C ASP A 89 -3.39 -3.97 5.61
N THR A 90 -2.40 -3.66 4.78
CA THR A 90 -1.94 -4.54 3.70
C THR A 90 -0.60 -5.21 3.99
N ASP A 91 0.05 -4.87 5.11
CA ASP A 91 1.40 -5.33 5.44
C ASP A 91 1.58 -5.54 6.95
N ASN A 92 0.49 -5.87 7.67
CA ASN A 92 0.45 -6.08 9.12
C ASN A 92 1.14 -4.93 9.91
N ILE A 93 0.86 -3.70 9.50
CA ILE A 93 1.45 -2.47 10.04
C ILE A 93 0.85 -2.10 11.40
N HIS A 94 -0.41 -2.44 11.65
CA HIS A 94 -1.14 -2.09 12.86
C HIS A 94 -1.67 -3.33 13.61
N ASP A 95 -1.87 -3.18 14.92
CA ASP A 95 -2.51 -4.18 15.77
C ASP A 95 -3.40 -3.46 16.80
N THR A 96 -4.70 -3.75 16.77
CA THR A 96 -5.71 -3.12 17.65
C THR A 96 -5.61 -3.53 19.11
N ALA A 97 -4.93 -4.64 19.42
CA ALA A 97 -4.71 -5.14 20.77
C ALA A 97 -3.31 -4.80 21.28
N THR A 98 -2.29 -4.90 20.43
CA THR A 98 -0.88 -4.72 20.79
C THR A 98 -0.36 -3.38 20.29
N ASN A 99 -0.12 -2.43 21.20
CA ASN A 99 0.31 -1.08 20.86
C ASN A 99 -0.60 -0.38 19.83
N PRO A 100 -1.90 -0.20 20.13
CA PRO A 100 -2.89 0.37 19.21
C PRO A 100 -2.65 1.86 18.84
N SER A 101 -1.56 2.47 19.30
CA SER A 101 -1.15 3.81 18.89
C SER A 101 -0.21 3.85 17.69
N ARG A 102 0.34 2.70 17.28
CA ARG A 102 1.49 2.61 16.38
C ARG A 102 1.12 2.10 15.01
N LEU A 103 1.60 2.78 13.96
CA LEU A 103 1.79 2.16 12.66
C LEU A 103 3.27 1.79 12.53
N THR A 104 3.56 0.49 12.42
CA THR A 104 4.93 -0.05 12.41
C THR A 104 5.32 -0.44 10.99
N CYS A 105 6.41 0.12 10.50
CA CYS A 105 6.98 -0.20 9.20
C CYS A 105 7.43 -1.67 9.16
N LYS A 106 6.83 -2.47 8.26
CA LYS A 106 7.24 -3.86 7.98
C LYS A 106 8.10 -3.98 6.73
N THR A 107 7.95 -3.03 5.80
CA THR A 107 8.71 -2.93 4.56
C THR A 107 9.41 -1.58 4.47
N ALA A 108 10.75 -1.54 4.44
CA ALA A 108 11.49 -0.28 4.36
C ALA A 108 11.18 0.51 3.08
N GLY A 109 11.26 1.84 3.17
CA GLY A 109 11.14 2.74 2.02
C GLY A 109 10.61 4.12 2.38
N LEU A 110 10.26 4.89 1.36
CA LEU A 110 9.65 6.20 1.52
C LEU A 110 8.13 6.06 1.72
N TYR A 111 7.59 6.66 2.78
CA TYR A 111 6.18 6.63 3.09
C TYR A 111 5.53 8.01 3.03
N ALA A 112 4.35 8.09 2.43
CA ALA A 112 3.42 9.20 2.64
C ALA A 112 2.62 8.92 3.91
N ILE A 113 2.76 9.79 4.92
CA ILE A 113 2.15 9.67 6.24
C ILE A 113 1.15 10.81 6.41
N TYR A 114 -0.03 10.51 6.97
CA TYR A 114 -1.09 11.50 7.16
C TYR A 114 -1.97 11.20 8.37
N GLY A 115 -2.58 12.23 8.93
CA GLY A 115 -3.55 12.09 10.02
C GLY A 115 -4.50 13.28 10.13
N ASN A 116 -5.64 13.04 10.77
CA ASN A 116 -6.63 14.08 11.08
C ASN A 116 -7.26 13.84 12.46
N ALA A 117 -7.39 14.91 13.25
CA ALA A 117 -8.08 14.92 14.52
C ALA A 117 -8.95 16.17 14.64
N GLN A 118 -10.25 15.99 14.89
CA GLN A 118 -11.19 17.07 15.12
C GLN A 118 -11.29 17.38 16.60
N PHE A 119 -10.85 18.56 17.01
CA PHE A 119 -11.07 19.06 18.36
C PHE A 119 -12.47 19.64 18.49
N ALA A 120 -13.11 19.37 19.62
CA ALA A 120 -14.37 20.01 20.00
C ALA A 120 -14.23 21.55 20.01
N ALA A 121 -15.34 22.25 19.74
CA ALA A 121 -15.35 23.70 19.64
C ALA A 121 -14.93 24.36 20.96
N HIS A 122 -13.96 25.26 20.91
CA HIS A 122 -13.53 26.01 22.09
C HIS A 122 -12.80 27.31 21.70
N ALA A 123 -13.13 28.42 22.33
CA ALA A 123 -12.67 29.76 21.91
C ALA A 123 -11.29 30.17 22.43
N THR A 124 -10.58 29.32 23.17
CA THR A 124 -9.28 29.63 23.79
C THR A 124 -8.20 28.59 23.49
N GLY A 125 -6.94 29.04 23.45
CA GLY A 125 -5.77 28.18 23.26
C GLY A 125 -5.46 27.87 21.79
N ALA A 126 -4.74 26.77 21.58
CA ALA A 126 -4.34 26.25 20.28
C ALA A 126 -4.59 24.74 20.24
N ARG A 127 -4.49 24.18 19.04
CA ARG A 127 -4.65 22.76 18.74
C ARG A 127 -3.53 22.34 17.82
N SER A 128 -2.79 21.32 18.21
CA SER A 128 -1.75 20.73 17.38
C SER A 128 -2.07 19.27 17.10
N VAL A 129 -1.83 18.85 15.87
CA VAL A 129 -1.79 17.45 15.47
C VAL A 129 -0.38 17.18 14.97
N LEU A 130 0.27 16.17 15.53
CA LEU A 130 1.68 15.88 15.34
C LEU A 130 1.89 14.45 14.90
N ILE A 131 2.91 14.20 14.08
CA ILE A 131 3.39 12.85 13.75
C ILE A 131 4.69 12.62 14.52
N ARG A 132 4.74 11.55 15.32
CA ARG A 132 5.89 11.20 16.17
C ARG A 132 6.52 9.88 15.71
N LEU A 133 7.81 9.91 15.41
CA LEU A 133 8.64 8.75 15.09
C LEU A 133 9.25 8.16 16.38
N ASN A 134 9.16 6.85 16.51
CA ASN A 134 9.83 6.03 17.53
C ASN A 134 9.66 6.53 18.97
N GLY A 135 8.48 7.10 19.27
CA GLY A 135 8.13 7.57 20.62
C GLY A 135 8.76 8.89 21.05
N THR A 136 9.64 9.49 20.24
CA THR A 136 10.43 10.66 20.66
C THR A 136 10.41 11.82 19.68
N THR A 137 10.57 11.57 18.39
CA THR A 137 10.90 12.64 17.42
C THR A 137 9.65 13.09 16.68
N PHE A 138 9.28 14.37 16.79
CA PHE A 138 8.20 14.91 15.96
C PHE A 138 8.73 15.20 14.54
N ILE A 139 8.10 14.58 13.55
CA ILE A 139 8.49 14.67 12.13
C ILE A 139 7.49 15.48 11.29
N ALA A 140 6.35 15.87 11.87
CA ALA A 140 5.40 16.81 11.31
C ALA A 140 4.52 17.41 12.40
N GLU A 141 4.05 18.64 12.19
CA GLU A 141 3.07 19.30 13.04
C GLU A 141 2.15 20.18 12.18
N ALA A 142 0.86 20.17 12.50
CA ALA A 142 -0.12 21.13 12.02
C ALA A 142 -0.78 21.80 13.22
N VAL A 143 -0.76 23.15 13.24
CA VAL A 143 -1.31 23.96 14.33
C VAL A 143 -2.50 24.77 13.84
N ALA A 144 -3.59 24.74 14.61
CA ALA A 144 -4.73 25.63 14.47
C ALA A 144 -4.87 26.50 15.72
N GLY A 145 -5.15 27.79 15.52
CA GLY A 145 -5.55 28.69 16.60
C GLY A 145 -6.93 28.34 17.16
N SER A 146 -7.31 28.98 18.25
CA SER A 146 -8.65 28.79 18.81
C SER A 146 -9.73 29.47 17.98
N ALA A 147 -10.82 28.74 17.75
CA ALA A 147 -12.07 29.26 17.21
C ALA A 147 -13.24 28.67 17.99
N GLY A 148 -14.35 29.42 18.12
CA GLY A 148 -15.61 28.94 18.72
C GLY A 148 -16.36 27.89 17.91
N ILE A 149 -15.64 27.16 17.04
CA ILE A 149 -16.13 26.08 16.17
C ILE A 149 -15.15 24.91 16.25
N VAL A 150 -15.59 23.73 15.81
CA VAL A 150 -14.72 22.55 15.71
C VAL A 150 -13.52 22.83 14.81
N GLN A 151 -12.38 22.21 15.09
CA GLN A 151 -11.14 22.40 14.33
C GLN A 151 -10.53 21.04 13.98
N SER A 152 -10.20 20.84 12.71
CA SER A 152 -9.65 19.57 12.21
C SER A 152 -8.34 19.77 11.43
N PRO A 153 -7.27 20.31 12.05
CA PRO A 153 -6.02 20.55 11.33
C PRO A 153 -5.44 19.21 10.80
N PRO A 154 -5.34 19.03 9.47
CA PRO A 154 -4.72 17.83 8.90
C PRO A 154 -3.19 17.94 9.01
N VAL A 155 -2.52 16.82 9.25
CA VAL A 155 -1.05 16.73 9.24
C VAL A 155 -0.62 15.69 8.22
N SER A 156 0.45 15.96 7.48
CA SER A 156 1.07 15.00 6.58
C SER A 156 2.56 15.26 6.41
N THR A 157 3.30 14.22 6.04
CA THR A 157 4.71 14.31 5.65
C THR A 157 5.10 13.11 4.77
N GLN A 158 6.21 13.24 4.06
CA GLN A 158 6.89 12.09 3.46
C GLN A 158 8.14 11.79 4.29
N TYR A 159 8.33 10.54 4.68
CA TYR A 159 9.44 10.18 5.56
C TYR A 159 10.00 8.80 5.20
N PRO A 160 11.33 8.63 5.11
CA PRO A 160 11.94 7.32 4.96
C PRO A 160 11.84 6.54 6.28
N LEU A 161 11.37 5.30 6.21
CA LEU A 161 11.23 4.42 7.37
C LEU A 161 12.00 3.13 7.12
N GLU A 162 12.72 2.68 8.14
CA GLU A 162 13.34 1.37 8.18
C GLU A 162 12.39 0.33 8.80
N VAL A 163 12.66 -0.95 8.57
CA VAL A 163 11.87 -2.02 9.19
C VAL A 163 11.97 -1.92 10.71
N GLY A 164 10.81 -1.88 11.38
CA GLY A 164 10.70 -1.76 12.83
C GLY A 164 10.55 -0.34 13.34
N ASP A 165 10.78 0.69 12.51
CA ASP A 165 10.37 2.05 12.85
C ASP A 165 8.86 2.10 13.01
N TYR A 166 8.38 2.89 13.96
CA TYR A 166 6.96 3.13 14.14
C TYR A 166 6.65 4.62 14.25
N ILE A 167 5.47 4.96 13.79
CA ILE A 167 4.92 6.31 13.85
C ILE A 167 3.65 6.32 14.66
N GLU A 168 3.38 7.44 15.30
CA GLU A 168 2.22 7.67 16.15
C GLU A 168 1.61 9.04 15.81
N LEU A 169 0.27 9.11 15.85
CA LEU A 169 -0.44 10.38 15.80
C LEU A 169 -0.60 10.90 17.24
N ALA A 170 -0.10 12.10 17.48
CA ALA A 170 -0.25 12.79 18.75
C ALA A 170 -1.05 14.08 18.57
N VAL A 171 -1.68 14.50 19.65
CA VAL A 171 -2.44 15.75 19.72
C VAL A 171 -2.06 16.54 20.94
N TRP A 172 -2.17 17.86 20.86
CA TRP A 172 -1.99 18.76 21.99
C TRP A 172 -3.00 19.90 21.91
N GLN A 173 -3.44 20.36 23.08
CA GLN A 173 -4.32 21.51 23.21
C GLN A 173 -4.13 22.18 24.57
N ASN A 174 -4.37 23.49 24.65
CA ASN A 174 -4.27 24.26 25.89
C ASN A 174 -5.48 25.18 26.11
N SER A 175 -6.69 24.63 25.96
CA SER A 175 -7.97 25.33 26.11
C SER A 175 -8.29 25.80 27.53
N GLY A 176 -7.55 25.33 28.55
CA GLY A 176 -7.81 25.58 29.97
C GLY A 176 -8.50 24.41 30.69
N GLY A 177 -8.87 23.35 29.96
CA GLY A 177 -9.47 22.14 30.49
C GLY A 177 -9.28 20.95 29.55
N SER A 178 -9.87 19.81 29.88
CA SER A 178 -9.90 18.68 28.95
C SER A 178 -10.80 19.00 27.76
N LEU A 179 -10.35 18.67 26.55
CA LEU A 179 -11.08 18.87 25.32
C LEU A 179 -11.15 17.56 24.54
N ALA A 180 -12.28 17.24 23.92
CA ALA A 180 -12.40 16.03 23.14
C ALA A 180 -11.75 16.17 21.77
N VAL A 181 -11.08 15.12 21.32
CA VAL A 181 -11.02 14.77 19.91
C VAL A 181 -12.30 13.98 19.60
N ASN A 182 -13.13 14.52 18.73
CA ASN A 182 -14.39 13.91 18.35
C ASN A 182 -14.16 12.72 17.43
N TYR A 183 -14.98 11.69 17.59
CA TYR A 183 -15.19 10.69 16.56
C TYR A 183 -16.24 11.21 15.59
N VAL A 184 -15.89 11.23 14.31
CA VAL A 184 -16.83 11.33 13.20
C VAL A 184 -16.40 10.32 12.16
N ASP A 185 -17.36 9.50 11.73
CA ASP A 185 -17.12 8.42 10.79
C ASP A 185 -16.34 8.89 9.54
N ALA A 186 -15.48 8.00 9.05
CA ALA A 186 -14.58 8.18 7.91
C ALA A 186 -13.42 9.20 8.03
N TYR A 187 -13.48 10.20 8.91
CA TYR A 187 -12.46 11.27 8.88
C TYR A 187 -11.83 11.68 10.21
N THR A 188 -12.35 11.28 11.39
CA THR A 188 -11.65 11.61 12.65
C THR A 188 -12.00 10.69 13.83
N PRO A 189 -11.02 10.38 14.71
CA PRO A 189 -9.58 10.48 14.44
C PRO A 189 -9.14 9.40 13.44
N VAL A 190 -8.34 9.78 12.45
CA VAL A 190 -7.76 8.86 11.46
C VAL A 190 -6.26 9.06 11.35
N PHE A 191 -5.55 7.97 11.10
CA PHE A 191 -4.10 7.97 10.88
C PHE A 191 -3.75 6.94 9.80
N GLY A 192 -2.74 7.21 9.00
CA GLY A 192 -2.34 6.28 7.95
C GLY A 192 -0.96 6.54 7.38
N MET A 193 -0.46 5.51 6.70
CA MET A 193 0.77 5.55 5.94
C MET A 193 0.62 4.68 4.69
N THR A 194 1.24 5.11 3.59
CA THR A 194 1.31 4.35 2.34
C THR A 194 2.72 4.47 1.78
N ARG A 195 3.34 3.34 1.43
CA ARG A 195 4.65 3.33 0.78
C ARG A 195 4.52 3.94 -0.61
N ILE A 196 5.38 4.90 -0.92
CA ILE A 196 5.40 5.63 -2.20
C ILE A 196 6.73 5.50 -2.96
N GLY A 197 7.72 4.86 -2.35
CA GLY A 197 9.02 4.61 -2.97
C GLY A 197 9.81 3.54 -2.21
N ALA A 198 10.76 2.92 -2.92
CA ALA A 198 11.75 2.03 -2.32
C ALA A 198 12.89 2.80 -1.68
#